data_AF-A0A7K2YFR9-F1
#
_entry.id   AF-A0A7K2YFR9-F1
#
_cell.length_a   1.000
_cell.length_b   1.000
_cell.length_c   1.000
_cell.angle_alpha   90.00
_cell.angle_beta   90.00
_cell.angle_gamma   90.00
#
_symmetry.space_group_name_H-M   'P 1'
#
loop_
_entity.id
_entity.type
_entity.pdbx_description
1 polymer ?
#
loop_
_entity_poly.entity_id
_entity_poly.type
_entity_poly.pdbx_seq_one_letter_code
_entity_poly.pdbx_strand_id
1 'polypeptide(L)'
;MVDPSETSAAPATVLVVYPPIDRADIAGLCERLRLLLGASRADPFPCDVGALVVPDLVTIEALARLQLTARRLGRRIRLHDVCGELLALLALMGLADVLPGEAGGPGGLFPVEPGPLDGASRVVERHREPEQREQVRDVQERVDADDLPR
;
A
#
# COMPACT_ATOMS: atom_id res chain seq x y z
N MET A 1 34.46 21.39 -5.80
CA MET A 1 33.46 21.42 -6.88
C MET A 1 33.05 19.97 -7.07
N VAL A 2 32.02 19.56 -6.33
CA VAL A 2 31.53 18.18 -6.36
C VAL A 2 30.44 18.18 -7.43
N ASP A 3 30.60 17.33 -8.44
CA ASP A 3 29.48 16.83 -9.22
C ASP A 3 29.04 15.53 -8.54
N PRO A 4 27.88 15.48 -7.85
CA PRO A 4 27.27 14.23 -7.49
C PRO A 4 26.10 13.98 -8.45
N SER A 5 26.04 12.75 -8.96
CA SER A 5 24.81 12.13 -9.45
C SER A 5 24.43 12.42 -10.90
N GLU A 6 25.31 12.04 -11.83
CA GLU A 6 24.80 11.09 -12.83
C GLU A 6 24.50 9.78 -12.08
N THR A 7 23.33 9.72 -11.45
CA THR A 7 22.72 8.44 -11.11
C THR A 7 22.49 7.77 -12.44
N SER A 8 23.41 6.87 -12.81
CA SER A 8 23.13 5.82 -13.79
C SER A 8 21.88 5.10 -13.30
N ALA A 9 20.73 5.55 -13.78
CA ALA A 9 19.45 4.97 -13.47
C ALA A 9 19.47 3.57 -14.07
N ALA A 10 19.76 2.57 -13.23
CA ALA A 10 19.41 1.20 -13.56
C ALA A 10 17.94 1.21 -14.00
N PRO A 11 17.57 0.48 -15.08
CA PRO A 11 16.23 0.56 -15.63
C PRO A 11 15.21 0.31 -14.52
N ALA A 12 14.31 1.26 -14.30
CA ALA A 12 13.29 1.17 -13.28
C ALA A 12 12.38 -0.01 -13.63
N THR A 13 12.50 -1.10 -12.87
CA THR A 13 11.67 -2.29 -13.07
C THR A 13 10.23 -1.98 -12.67
N VAL A 14 9.31 -2.02 -13.63
CA VAL A 14 7.86 -1.82 -13.45
C VAL A 14 7.10 -3.09 -13.84
N LEU A 15 6.01 -3.39 -13.14
CA LEU A 15 5.02 -4.38 -13.57
C LEU A 15 3.92 -3.65 -14.33
N VAL A 16 3.74 -3.97 -15.62
CA VAL A 16 2.63 -3.42 -16.42
C VAL A 16 1.53 -4.48 -16.52
N VAL A 17 0.29 -4.08 -16.21
CA VAL A 17 -0.89 -4.94 -16.24
C VAL A 17 -1.75 -4.57 -17.45
N TYR A 18 -2.02 -5.53 -18.33
CA TYR A 18 -2.78 -5.33 -19.57
C TYR A 18 -4.13 -6.06 -19.50
N PRO A 19 -5.20 -5.49 -20.07
CA PRO A 19 -6.48 -6.18 -20.24
C PRO A 19 -6.48 -7.10 -21.49
N PRO A 20 -7.44 -8.04 -21.58
CA PRO A 20 -8.32 -8.47 -20.50
C PRO A 20 -7.54 -9.26 -19.44
N ILE A 21 -8.00 -9.21 -18.19
CA ILE A 21 -7.46 -10.06 -17.12
C ILE A 21 -8.51 -11.12 -16.83
N ASP A 22 -8.19 -12.37 -17.10
CA ASP A 22 -9.01 -13.49 -16.65
C ASP A 22 -8.50 -14.01 -15.29
N ARG A 23 -9.39 -14.67 -14.54
CA ARG A 23 -9.03 -15.27 -13.25
C ARG A 23 -7.85 -16.26 -13.34
N ALA A 24 -7.69 -16.90 -14.49
CA ALA A 24 -6.59 -17.83 -14.75
C ALA A 24 -5.22 -17.12 -14.81
N ASP A 25 -5.18 -15.85 -15.25
CA ASP A 25 -3.93 -15.09 -15.41
C ASP A 25 -3.36 -14.62 -14.08
N ILE A 26 -4.20 -14.52 -13.04
CA ILE A 26 -3.83 -13.92 -11.76
C ILE A 26 -2.66 -14.67 -11.11
N ALA A 27 -2.62 -16.00 -11.22
CA ALA A 27 -1.52 -16.79 -10.70
C ALA A 27 -0.19 -16.44 -11.41
N GLY A 28 -0.22 -16.33 -12.74
CA GLY A 28 0.93 -15.93 -13.55
C GLY A 28 1.41 -14.52 -13.24
N LEU A 29 0.49 -13.57 -13.04
CA LEU A 29 0.81 -12.21 -12.62
C LEU A 29 1.48 -12.17 -11.24
N CYS A 30 1.00 -12.97 -10.28
CA CYS A 30 1.63 -13.10 -8.97
C CYS A 30 3.05 -13.66 -9.07
N GLU A 31 3.28 -14.71 -9.85
CA GLU A 31 4.63 -15.25 -10.05
C GLU A 31 5.57 -14.25 -10.71
N ARG A 32 5.09 -13.54 -11.73
CA ARG A 32 5.86 -12.47 -12.38
C ARG A 32 6.25 -11.39 -11.37
N LEU A 33 5.31 -10.97 -10.51
CA LEU A 33 5.61 -10.00 -9.45
C LEU A 33 6.69 -10.51 -8.48
N ARG A 34 6.64 -11.79 -8.06
CA ARG A 34 7.67 -12.36 -7.17
C ARG A 34 9.06 -12.29 -7.80
N LEU A 35 9.18 -12.63 -9.08
CA LEU A 35 10.44 -12.56 -9.82
C LEU A 35 10.96 -11.11 -9.89
N LEU A 36 10.08 -10.16 -10.22
CA LEU A 36 10.44 -8.74 -10.31
C LEU A 36 10.84 -8.15 -8.95
N LEU A 37 10.15 -8.52 -7.87
CA LEU A 37 10.48 -8.10 -6.50
C LEU A 37 11.81 -8.69 -6.01
N GLY A 38 12.16 -9.90 -6.46
CA GLY A 38 13.47 -10.50 -6.18
C GLY A 38 14.62 -9.78 -6.90
N ALA A 39 14.36 -9.21 -8.07
CA ALA A 39 15.33 -8.47 -8.87
C ALA A 39 15.38 -6.96 -8.53
N SER A 40 14.42 -6.42 -7.78
CA SER A 40 14.28 -4.98 -7.51
C SER A 40 14.25 -4.63 -6.03
N ARG A 41 14.89 -3.52 -5.66
CA ARG A 41 14.84 -2.94 -4.31
C ARG A 41 13.77 -1.84 -4.14
N ALA A 42 12.97 -1.54 -5.16
CA ALA A 42 11.94 -0.51 -5.08
C ALA A 42 10.82 -0.84 -4.07
N ASP A 43 10.64 -0.03 -3.04
CA ASP A 43 9.48 -0.08 -2.13
C ASP A 43 8.88 1.33 -1.97
N PRO A 44 7.64 1.56 -2.39
CA PRO A 44 6.76 0.62 -3.08
C PRO A 44 7.26 0.27 -4.49
N PHE A 45 6.98 -0.95 -4.95
CA PHE A 45 7.27 -1.41 -6.29
C PHE A 45 6.23 -0.84 -7.28
N PRO A 46 6.65 -0.19 -8.39
CA PRO A 46 5.72 0.44 -9.30
C PRO A 46 4.93 -0.58 -10.13
N CYS A 47 3.61 -0.40 -10.20
CA CYS A 47 2.69 -1.19 -11.00
C CYS A 47 1.88 -0.26 -11.91
N ASP A 48 2.13 -0.31 -13.20
CA ASP A 48 1.40 0.46 -14.21
C ASP A 48 0.10 -0.27 -14.57
N VAL A 49 -1.02 0.45 -14.43
CA VAL A 49 -2.37 0.00 -14.75
C VAL A 49 -3.05 0.87 -15.80
N GLY A 50 -2.30 1.72 -16.52
CA GLY A 50 -2.84 2.66 -17.51
C GLY A 50 -3.56 1.99 -18.68
N ALA A 51 -3.26 0.72 -18.94
CA ALA A 51 -3.98 -0.07 -19.95
C ALA A 51 -5.39 -0.52 -19.49
N LEU A 52 -5.73 -0.43 -18.20
CA LEU A 52 -7.00 -0.90 -17.62
C LEU A 52 -8.11 0.17 -17.72
N VAL A 53 -8.57 0.41 -18.94
CA VAL A 53 -9.57 1.47 -19.24
C VAL A 53 -10.99 1.11 -18.78
N VAL A 54 -11.34 -0.18 -18.70
CA VAL A 54 -12.66 -0.66 -18.25
C VAL A 54 -12.44 -1.67 -17.11
N PRO A 55 -12.22 -1.21 -15.88
CA PRO A 55 -11.93 -2.10 -14.75
C PRO A 55 -13.18 -2.86 -14.32
N ASP A 56 -13.01 -4.16 -14.09
CA ASP A 56 -14.05 -5.05 -13.57
C ASP A 56 -13.62 -5.69 -12.24
N LEU A 57 -14.47 -6.56 -11.68
CA LEU A 57 -14.16 -7.22 -10.41
C LEU A 57 -12.96 -8.18 -10.51
N VAL A 58 -12.70 -8.76 -11.70
CA VAL A 58 -11.53 -9.63 -11.91
C VAL A 58 -10.25 -8.80 -11.88
N THR A 59 -10.28 -7.59 -12.43
CA THR A 59 -9.21 -6.61 -12.35
C THR A 59 -8.90 -6.26 -10.89
N ILE A 60 -9.93 -5.97 -10.07
CA ILE A 60 -9.76 -5.72 -8.63
C ILE A 60 -9.21 -6.95 -7.90
N GLU A 61 -9.71 -8.15 -8.20
CA GLU A 61 -9.22 -9.41 -7.64
C GLU A 61 -7.72 -9.60 -7.93
N ALA A 62 -7.30 -9.31 -9.16
CA ALA A 62 -5.91 -9.38 -9.59
C ALA A 62 -5.03 -8.39 -8.82
N LEU A 63 -5.40 -7.11 -8.76
CA LEU A 63 -4.65 -6.08 -8.05
C LEU A 63 -4.54 -6.37 -6.54
N ALA A 64 -5.64 -6.82 -5.92
CA ALA A 64 -5.65 -7.20 -4.51
C ALA A 64 -4.71 -8.39 -4.24
N ARG A 65 -4.68 -9.39 -5.12
CA ARG A 65 -3.76 -10.54 -5.01
C ARG A 65 -2.30 -10.15 -5.25
N LEU A 66 -2.03 -9.20 -6.14
CA LEU A 66 -0.68 -8.65 -6.33
C LEU A 66 -0.18 -7.94 -5.07
N GLN A 67 -0.99 -7.06 -4.49
CA GLN A 67 -0.64 -6.38 -3.22
C GLN A 67 -0.48 -7.38 -2.07
N LEU A 68 -1.34 -8.39 -1.96
CA LEU A 68 -1.18 -9.45 -0.97
C LEU A 68 0.14 -10.23 -1.17
N THR A 69 0.49 -10.54 -2.42
CA THR A 69 1.74 -11.23 -2.77
C THR A 69 2.96 -10.39 -2.38
N ALA A 70 2.96 -9.08 -2.68
CA ALA A 70 4.01 -8.17 -2.25
C ALA A 70 4.10 -8.10 -0.72
N ARG A 71 2.96 -7.94 -0.02
CA ARG A 71 2.93 -7.84 1.45
C ARG A 71 3.44 -9.09 2.14
N ARG A 72 3.15 -10.28 1.59
CA ARG A 72 3.71 -11.56 2.09
C ARG A 72 5.24 -11.63 1.97
N LEU A 73 5.82 -10.86 1.05
CA LEU A 73 7.26 -10.68 0.88
C LEU A 73 7.79 -9.45 1.63
N GLY A 74 6.98 -8.79 2.46
CA GLY A 74 7.37 -7.60 3.20
C GLY A 74 7.49 -6.33 2.36
N ARG A 75 6.88 -6.30 1.17
CA ARG A 75 6.92 -5.18 0.21
C ARG A 75 5.53 -4.65 -0.09
N ARG A 76 5.43 -3.49 -0.72
CA ARG A 76 4.15 -2.92 -1.21
C ARG A 76 4.24 -2.65 -2.70
N ILE A 77 3.10 -2.64 -3.39
CA ILE A 77 2.99 -2.07 -4.74
C ILE A 77 2.35 -0.68 -4.68
N ARG A 78 2.67 0.17 -5.66
CA ARG A 78 1.98 1.44 -5.92
C ARG A 78 1.42 1.39 -7.33
N LEU A 79 0.13 1.72 -7.48
CA LEU A 79 -0.51 1.77 -8.78
C LEU A 79 -0.23 3.11 -9.45
N HIS A 80 0.20 3.07 -10.71
CA HIS A 80 0.46 4.24 -11.56
C HIS A 80 -0.49 4.25 -12.75
N ASP A 81 -0.79 5.45 -13.23
CA ASP A 81 -1.73 5.70 -14.34
C ASP A 81 -3.12 5.10 -14.10
N VAL A 82 -3.61 5.22 -12.86
CA VAL A 82 -4.92 4.70 -12.48
C VAL A 82 -6.03 5.54 -13.12
N CYS A 83 -6.94 4.90 -13.85
CA CYS A 83 -8.13 5.58 -14.39
C CYS A 83 -9.14 5.95 -13.29
N GLY A 84 -9.99 6.94 -13.56
CA GLY A 84 -10.97 7.43 -12.59
C GLY A 84 -11.97 6.36 -12.15
N GLU A 85 -12.41 5.51 -13.09
CA GLU A 85 -13.31 4.39 -12.83
C GLU A 85 -12.68 3.37 -11.86
N LEU A 86 -11.39 3.08 -12.01
CA LEU A 86 -10.67 2.16 -11.14
C LEU A 86 -10.50 2.76 -9.74
N LEU A 87 -10.18 4.05 -9.63
CA LEU A 87 -10.13 4.75 -8.34
C LEU A 87 -11.50 4.73 -7.64
N ALA A 88 -12.58 5.03 -8.37
CA ALA A 88 -13.94 4.99 -7.83
C ALA A 88 -14.33 3.59 -7.36
N LEU A 89 -13.99 2.54 -8.13
CA LEU A 89 -14.25 1.16 -7.74
C LEU A 89 -13.44 0.75 -6.51
N LEU A 90 -12.16 1.12 -6.43
CA LEU A 90 -11.32 0.90 -5.24
C LEU A 90 -11.89 1.58 -4.01
N ALA A 91 -12.35 2.84 -4.13
CA ALA A 91 -12.98 3.56 -3.03
C ALA A 91 -14.30 2.91 -2.60
N LEU A 92 -15.16 2.52 -3.55
CA LEU A 92 -16.42 1.83 -3.29
C LEU A 92 -16.21 0.50 -2.55
N MET A 93 -15.14 -0.22 -2.86
CA MET A 93 -14.78 -1.48 -2.20
C MET A 93 -14.01 -1.29 -0.88
N GLY A 94 -13.71 -0.05 -0.48
CA GLY A 94 -12.89 0.23 0.71
C GLY A 94 -11.43 -0.19 0.58
N LEU A 95 -10.91 -0.27 -0.65
CA LEU A 95 -9.55 -0.74 -0.97
C LEU A 95 -8.57 0.39 -1.29
N ALA A 96 -9.00 1.65 -1.26
CA ALA A 96 -8.16 2.81 -1.61
C ALA A 96 -6.86 2.91 -0.78
N ASP A 97 -6.93 2.63 0.53
CA ASP A 97 -5.74 2.63 1.41
C ASP A 97 -4.85 1.39 1.24
N VAL A 98 -5.42 0.29 0.74
CA VAL A 98 -4.72 -0.98 0.53
C VAL A 98 -3.94 -0.95 -0.78
N LEU A 99 -4.54 -0.32 -1.80
CA LEU A 99 -4.03 -0.16 -3.15
C LEU A 99 -3.90 1.34 -3.47
N PRO A 100 -2.89 2.03 -2.90
CA PRO A 100 -2.69 3.44 -3.18
C PRO A 100 -2.39 3.62 -4.68
N GLY A 101 -3.22 4.43 -5.33
CA GLY A 101 -3.13 4.73 -6.74
C GLY A 101 -2.85 6.20 -6.99
N GLU A 102 -1.97 6.48 -7.94
CA GLU A 102 -1.79 7.82 -8.47
C GLU A 102 -2.55 7.89 -9.79
N ALA A 103 -3.48 8.85 -9.87
CA ALA A 103 -4.20 9.10 -11.11
C ALA A 103 -3.20 9.43 -12.22
N GLY A 104 -3.41 8.83 -13.40
CA GLY A 104 -2.71 9.28 -14.60
C GLY A 104 -3.06 10.74 -14.87
N GLY A 105 -2.14 11.51 -15.46
CA GLY A 105 -2.41 12.89 -15.89
C GLY A 105 -3.66 12.99 -16.78
N PRO A 106 -4.20 14.20 -17.03
CA PRO A 106 -5.49 14.39 -17.68
C PRO A 106 -5.49 13.87 -19.13
N GLY A 107 -5.73 12.57 -19.28
CA GLY A 107 -5.79 11.83 -20.54
C GLY A 107 -6.84 10.71 -20.53
N GLY A 108 -7.50 10.46 -19.39
CA GLY A 108 -8.75 9.72 -19.33
C GLY A 108 -9.87 10.59 -19.87
N LEU A 109 -10.38 10.27 -21.05
CA LEU A 109 -11.44 10.98 -21.76
C LEU A 109 -12.81 10.85 -21.06
N PHE A 110 -12.95 11.19 -19.77
CA PHE A 110 -14.23 11.59 -19.14
C PHE A 110 -13.93 12.40 -17.87
N PRO A 111 -14.50 13.61 -17.71
CA PRO A 111 -14.66 14.20 -16.39
C PRO A 111 -15.70 13.37 -15.63
N VAL A 112 -15.26 12.53 -14.69
CA VAL A 112 -16.13 12.18 -13.56
C VAL A 112 -16.15 13.41 -12.67
N GLU A 113 -17.19 14.23 -12.81
CA GLU A 113 -17.49 15.29 -11.85
C GLU A 113 -17.73 14.60 -10.49
N PRO A 114 -16.87 14.81 -9.47
CA PRO A 114 -17.18 14.34 -8.13
C PRO A 114 -18.40 15.13 -7.66
N GLY A 115 -19.56 14.47 -7.61
CA GLY A 115 -20.70 14.99 -6.87
C GLY A 115 -20.25 15.30 -5.43
N PRO A 116 -20.70 16.40 -4.82
CA PRO A 116 -20.19 16.82 -3.52
C PRO A 116 -20.41 15.72 -2.48
N LEU A 117 -19.29 15.16 -2.00
CA LEU A 117 -19.23 14.33 -0.80
C LEU A 117 -19.36 15.26 0.41
N ASP A 118 -20.55 15.84 0.59
CA ASP A 118 -20.90 16.52 1.83
C ASP A 118 -21.29 15.44 2.85
N GLY A 119 -20.36 15.14 3.76
CA GLY A 119 -20.48 14.04 4.70
C GLY A 119 -19.24 13.90 5.58
N ALA A 120 -19.06 14.89 6.45
CA ALA A 120 -18.07 14.95 7.53
C ALA A 120 -17.54 13.58 8.03
N SER A 121 -16.25 13.34 7.83
CA SER A 121 -15.47 12.56 8.80
C SER A 121 -14.36 13.44 9.35
N ARG A 122 -14.55 13.75 10.64
CA ARG A 122 -13.65 14.44 11.54
C ARG A 122 -12.19 14.04 11.31
N VAL A 123 -11.38 15.07 11.14
CA VAL A 123 -9.99 15.11 11.56
C VAL A 123 -9.87 14.54 12.96
N VAL A 124 -9.19 13.40 13.12
CA VAL A 124 -8.63 12.98 14.41
C VAL A 124 -7.12 13.14 14.30
N GLU A 125 -6.66 14.36 14.54
CA GLU A 125 -5.26 14.59 14.91
C GLU A 125 -5.04 13.99 16.31
N ARG A 126 -4.45 12.80 16.38
CA ARG A 126 -3.77 12.35 17.60
C ARG A 126 -2.29 12.68 17.48
N HIS A 127 -1.99 13.97 17.51
CA HIS A 127 -0.64 14.44 17.79
C HIS A 127 -0.49 14.69 19.29
N ARG A 128 0.10 13.74 20.01
CA ARG A 128 0.89 14.03 21.21
C ARG A 128 1.99 12.97 21.31
N GLU A 129 3.18 13.32 20.83
CA GLU A 129 4.44 12.68 21.23
C GLU A 129 4.81 13.12 22.68
N PRO A 130 5.93 12.65 23.26
CA PRO A 130 5.98 11.78 24.43
C PRO A 130 6.35 12.54 25.72
N GLU A 131 5.63 12.36 26.82
CA GLU A 131 6.12 12.78 28.14
C GLU A 131 6.87 11.61 28.80
N GLN A 132 8.16 11.50 28.45
CA GLN A 132 9.14 10.86 29.30
C GLN A 132 9.33 11.70 30.57
N ARG A 133 8.91 11.15 31.70
CA ARG A 133 9.66 11.00 32.96
C ARG A 133 8.67 10.91 34.12
N GLU A 134 8.55 9.74 34.72
CA GLU A 134 8.81 9.63 36.15
C GLU A 134 9.21 8.21 36.52
N GLN A 135 10.44 8.06 37.02
CA GLN A 135 10.87 6.90 37.78
C GLN A 135 10.41 7.11 39.22
N VAL A 136 9.62 6.17 39.73
CA VAL A 136 9.42 5.84 41.16
C VAL A 136 8.67 4.50 41.14
N ARG A 137 9.01 3.45 41.85
CA ARG A 137 10.02 3.15 42.88
C ARG A 137 9.94 1.62 43.03
N ASP A 138 11.04 0.98 43.34
CA ASP A 138 11.21 -0.46 43.56
C ASP A 138 9.96 -1.21 44.08
N VAL A 139 9.46 -2.18 43.32
CA VAL A 139 8.58 -3.23 43.87
C VAL A 139 9.48 -4.22 44.60
N GLN A 140 9.69 -3.97 45.89
CA GLN A 140 10.18 -5.00 46.81
C GLN A 140 8.96 -5.77 47.32
N GLU A 141 8.57 -6.79 46.57
CA GLU A 141 7.72 -7.86 47.10
C GLU A 141 8.55 -8.60 48.16
N ARG A 142 8.32 -8.26 49.43
CA ARG A 142 8.84 -9.04 50.54
C ARG A 142 8.06 -10.35 50.60
N VAL A 143 8.76 -11.44 50.29
CA VAL A 143 8.38 -12.77 50.73
C VAL A 143 8.53 -12.78 52.24
N ASP A 144 7.41 -12.71 52.97
CA ASP A 144 7.40 -13.03 54.40
C ASP A 144 7.51 -14.55 54.55
N ALA A 145 8.71 -14.98 54.92
CA ALA A 145 8.98 -16.31 55.44
C ALA A 145 9.09 -16.19 56.97
N ASP A 146 8.38 -17.08 57.67
CA ASP A 146 8.28 -17.25 59.12
C ASP A 146 7.39 -16.28 59.91
N ASP A 147 6.12 -16.67 60.08
CA ASP A 147 5.54 -16.68 61.43
C ASP A 147 5.02 -18.11 61.74
N LEU A 148 5.98 -18.99 62.02
CA LEU A 148 5.76 -20.28 62.68
C LEU A 148 5.42 -20.03 64.15
N PRO A 149 4.27 -20.50 64.67
CA PRO A 149 4.08 -20.59 66.12
C PRO A 149 4.95 -21.72 66.69
N ARG A 150 5.65 -21.39 67.78
CA ARG A 150 6.51 -22.25 68.61
C ARG A 150 5.85 -23.52 69.11
#